data_AF-A0AAV5BET4-F1
#
_entry.id   AF-A0AAV5BET4-F1
#
_cell.length_a   1.000
_cell.length_b   1.000
_cell.length_c   1.000
_cell.angle_alpha   90.00
_cell.angle_beta   90.00
_cell.angle_gamma   90.00
#
_symmetry.space_group_name_H-M   'P 1'
#
loop_
_entity.id
_entity.type
_entity.pdbx_description
1 polymer ?
#
loop_
_entity_poly.entity_id
_entity_poly.type
_entity_poly.pdbx_seq_one_letter_code
_entity_poly.pdbx_strand_id
1 'polypeptide(L)'
;MLLFSQIFALLCSVFVPAGAAIWIALHYEGKWKIMLLGALTYIIFNIALFLPIVSLVTSFDPVSAWISTHRAAWLLLIALLTVVLAELFRYLVISLFIKYDTASLDAVSFGLGYGGFQTAMSVGVNVLISIILSSYIAKEGATAALMAEGIGQLCLIVMQIGWTLLIMQAVSTKKIQYFFVCVGLEFAVSALSSLGQNIWHWNIWVILLIMFIFALLAGMYISQEFKIEQKTKSSGK
;
A
#
# COMPACT_ATOMS: atom_id res chain seq x y z
N MET A 1 23.95 -15.42 -3.69
CA MET A 1 23.01 -15.08 -2.59
C MET A 1 22.21 -13.80 -2.88
N LEU A 2 22.84 -12.70 -3.29
CA LEU A 2 22.11 -11.46 -3.61
C LEU A 2 21.05 -11.62 -4.73
N LEU A 3 21.42 -12.28 -5.84
CA LEU A 3 20.49 -12.56 -6.96
C LEU A 3 19.26 -13.37 -6.53
N PHE A 4 19.43 -14.29 -5.57
CA PHE A 4 18.32 -15.03 -5.00
C PHE A 4 17.36 -14.10 -4.23
N SER A 5 17.89 -13.21 -3.38
CA SER A 5 17.06 -12.22 -2.67
C SER A 5 16.37 -11.24 -3.61
N GLN A 6 17.01 -10.85 -4.70
CA GLN A 6 16.40 -10.00 -5.73
C GLN A 6 15.23 -10.72 -6.43
N ILE A 7 15.43 -11.97 -6.85
CA ILE A 7 14.35 -12.77 -7.44
C ILE A 7 13.21 -12.95 -6.43
N PHE A 8 13.54 -13.22 -5.16
CA PHE A 8 12.53 -13.33 -4.10
C PHE A 8 11.73 -12.04 -3.91
N ALA A 9 12.40 -10.89 -3.80
CA ALA A 9 11.74 -9.59 -3.67
C ALA A 9 10.86 -9.27 -4.89
N LEU A 10 11.31 -9.60 -6.10
CA LEU A 10 10.54 -9.46 -7.34
C LEU A 10 9.30 -10.37 -7.34
N LEU A 11 9.43 -11.61 -6.88
CA LEU A 11 8.32 -12.55 -6.73
C LEU A 11 7.25 -11.98 -5.79
N CYS A 12 7.65 -11.51 -4.60
CA CYS A 12 6.72 -10.95 -3.63
C CYS A 12 6.06 -9.64 -4.09
N SER A 13 6.80 -8.76 -4.76
CA SER A 13 6.33 -7.41 -5.11
C SER A 13 5.55 -7.33 -6.41
N VAL A 14 5.80 -8.25 -7.36
CA VAL A 14 5.18 -8.23 -8.69
C VAL A 14 4.39 -9.51 -8.96
N PHE A 15 5.04 -10.68 -8.88
CA PHE A 15 4.42 -11.91 -9.36
C PHE A 15 3.29 -12.42 -8.47
N VAL A 16 3.42 -12.33 -7.14
CA VAL A 16 2.35 -12.70 -6.20
C VAL A 16 1.11 -11.82 -6.40
N PRO A 17 1.18 -10.47 -6.35
CA PRO A 17 0.02 -9.64 -6.62
C PRO A 17 -0.52 -9.81 -8.04
N ALA A 18 0.33 -9.96 -9.06
CA ALA A 18 -0.13 -10.22 -10.43
C ALA A 18 -0.85 -11.58 -10.57
N GLY A 19 -0.35 -12.63 -9.92
CA GLY A 19 -1.00 -13.94 -9.89
C GLY A 19 -2.35 -13.91 -9.20
N ALA A 20 -2.44 -13.25 -8.04
CA ALA A 20 -3.71 -13.03 -7.34
C ALA A 20 -4.69 -12.22 -8.20
N ALA A 21 -4.18 -11.20 -8.90
CA ALA A 21 -4.95 -10.35 -9.79
C ALA A 21 -5.55 -11.15 -10.95
N ILE A 22 -4.73 -11.94 -11.64
CA ILE A 22 -5.17 -12.80 -12.75
C ILE A 22 -6.19 -13.82 -12.24
N TRP A 23 -5.95 -14.44 -11.08
CA TRP A 23 -6.87 -15.40 -10.50
C TRP A 23 -8.26 -14.79 -10.23
N ILE A 24 -8.33 -13.61 -9.59
CA ILE A 24 -9.60 -12.92 -9.34
C ILE A 24 -10.28 -12.52 -10.66
N ALA A 25 -9.51 -11.99 -11.62
CA ALA A 25 -10.04 -11.57 -12.91
C ALA A 25 -10.67 -12.72 -13.72
N LEU A 26 -10.13 -13.93 -13.59
CA LEU A 26 -10.64 -15.13 -14.28
C LEU A 26 -11.83 -15.77 -13.56
N HIS A 27 -11.90 -15.70 -12.23
CA HIS A 27 -12.93 -16.38 -11.44
C HIS A 27 -14.16 -15.52 -11.12
N TYR A 28 -14.02 -14.19 -11.16
CA TYR A 28 -15.09 -13.26 -10.78
C TYR A 28 -15.34 -12.23 -11.88
N GLU A 29 -16.52 -12.32 -12.49
CA GLU A 29 -16.92 -11.44 -13.59
C GLU A 29 -16.90 -9.96 -13.18
N GLY A 30 -16.31 -9.12 -14.04
CA GLY A 30 -16.27 -7.67 -13.87
C GLY A 30 -15.26 -7.15 -12.84
N LYS A 31 -14.65 -7.99 -11.99
CA LYS A 31 -13.73 -7.54 -10.93
C LYS A 31 -12.42 -6.96 -11.45
N TRP A 32 -11.98 -7.39 -12.64
CA TRP A 32 -10.82 -6.80 -13.31
C TRP A 32 -10.96 -5.30 -13.54
N LYS A 33 -12.18 -4.78 -13.78
CA LYS A 33 -12.44 -3.33 -13.93
C LYS A 33 -12.18 -2.59 -12.63
N ILE A 34 -12.60 -3.18 -11.51
CA ILE A 34 -12.42 -2.61 -10.17
C ILE A 34 -10.95 -2.62 -9.78
N MET A 35 -10.23 -3.70 -10.11
CA MET A 35 -8.78 -3.75 -9.94
C MET A 35 -8.06 -2.69 -10.76
N LEU A 36 -8.47 -2.50 -12.02
CA LEU A 36 -7.92 -1.47 -12.89
C LEU A 36 -8.20 -0.06 -12.35
N LEU A 37 -9.39 0.18 -11.78
CA LEU A 37 -9.69 1.43 -11.08
C LEU A 37 -8.77 1.64 -9.87
N GLY A 38 -8.50 0.59 -9.08
CA GLY A 38 -7.54 0.65 -7.97
C GLY A 38 -6.13 1.02 -8.42
N ALA A 39 -5.63 0.35 -9.46
CA ALA A 39 -4.32 0.64 -10.04
C ALA A 39 -4.24 2.07 -10.61
N LEU A 40 -5.26 2.51 -11.35
CA LEU A 40 -5.34 3.88 -11.88
C LEU A 40 -5.37 4.93 -10.76
N THR A 41 -6.06 4.63 -9.66
CA THR A 41 -6.10 5.52 -8.49
C THR A 41 -4.69 5.76 -7.96
N TYR A 42 -3.89 4.70 -7.79
CA TYR A 42 -2.50 4.84 -7.37
C TYR A 42 -1.65 5.59 -8.41
N ILE A 43 -1.76 5.24 -9.70
CA ILE A 43 -0.98 5.87 -10.77
C ILE A 43 -1.26 7.37 -10.86
N ILE A 44 -2.54 7.75 -10.97
CA ILE A 44 -2.93 9.15 -11.16
C ILE A 44 -2.56 9.96 -9.92
N PHE A 45 -2.89 9.45 -8.73
CA PHE A 45 -2.65 10.22 -7.51
C PHE A 45 -1.17 10.21 -7.11
N ASN A 46 -0.56 9.05 -6.87
CA ASN A 46 0.80 8.99 -6.35
C ASN A 46 1.83 9.32 -7.42
N ILE A 47 1.79 8.67 -8.58
CA ILE A 47 2.85 8.79 -9.59
C ILE A 47 2.71 10.08 -10.40
N ALA A 48 1.51 10.39 -10.89
CA ALA A 48 1.33 11.50 -11.82
C ALA A 48 1.19 12.87 -11.13
N LEU A 49 0.63 12.91 -9.92
CA LEU A 49 0.38 14.16 -9.21
C LEU A 49 1.30 14.34 -8.00
N PHE A 50 1.27 13.43 -7.04
CA PHE A 50 1.90 13.64 -5.74
C PHE A 50 3.42 13.68 -5.84
N LEU A 51 4.06 12.67 -6.44
CA LEU A 51 5.53 12.62 -6.55
C LEU A 51 6.13 13.84 -7.29
N PRO A 52 5.59 14.29 -8.45
CA PRO A 52 6.07 15.49 -9.11
C PRO A 52 5.90 16.76 -8.28
N ILE A 53 4.74 16.94 -7.62
CA ILE A 53 4.50 18.11 -6.76
C ILE A 53 5.50 18.13 -5.60
N VAL A 54 5.70 16.99 -4.93
CA VAL A 54 6.68 16.89 -3.83
C VAL A 54 8.07 17.21 -4.35
N SER A 55 8.47 16.67 -5.50
CA SER A 55 9.78 16.95 -6.12
C SER A 55 9.97 18.44 -6.41
N LEU A 56 8.95 19.13 -6.93
CA LEU A 56 9.00 20.57 -7.18
C LEU A 56 9.13 21.35 -5.87
N VAL A 57 8.32 21.00 -4.86
CA VAL A 57 8.33 21.64 -3.52
C VAL A 57 9.70 21.48 -2.84
N THR A 58 10.29 20.29 -2.90
CA THR A 58 11.61 20.04 -2.28
C THR A 58 12.77 20.67 -3.03
N SER A 59 12.56 21.10 -4.28
CA SER A 59 13.60 21.76 -5.09
C SER A 59 13.78 23.26 -4.76
N PHE A 60 12.86 23.86 -4.01
CA PHE A 60 13.00 25.24 -3.55
C PHE A 60 14.01 25.33 -2.39
N ASP A 61 15.05 26.16 -2.53
CA ASP A 61 16.14 26.27 -1.55
C ASP A 61 15.67 26.50 -0.10
N PRO A 62 14.69 27.39 0.19
CA PRO A 62 14.24 27.59 1.57
C PRO A 62 13.59 26.32 2.15
N VAL A 63 12.88 25.57 1.32
CA VAL A 63 12.23 24.31 1.73
C VAL A 63 13.28 23.23 1.97
N SER A 64 14.24 23.10 1.05
CA SER A 64 15.35 22.14 1.20
C SER A 64 16.17 22.39 2.47
N ALA A 65 16.52 23.65 2.76
CA ALA A 65 17.23 24.05 3.97
C ALA A 65 16.40 23.79 5.25
N TRP A 66 15.07 23.96 5.17
CA TRP A 66 14.19 23.61 6.30
C TRP A 66 14.14 22.09 6.52
N ILE A 67 14.03 21.30 5.45
CA ILE A 67 13.99 19.82 5.51
C ILE A 67 15.28 19.27 6.12
N SER A 68 16.44 19.82 5.78
CA SER A 68 17.72 19.38 6.35
C SER A 68 17.80 19.67 7.85
N THR A 69 17.19 20.76 8.32
CA THR A 69 17.19 21.15 9.73
C THR A 69 16.13 20.40 10.54
N HIS A 70 14.96 20.13 9.96
CA HIS A 70 13.79 19.53 10.63
C HIS A 70 13.35 18.22 9.96
N ARG A 71 14.30 17.30 9.76
CA ARG A 71 14.07 16.04 9.02
C ARG A 71 12.89 15.23 9.55
N ALA A 72 12.77 15.08 10.88
CA ALA A 72 11.67 14.31 11.49
C ALA A 72 10.30 14.96 11.24
N ALA A 73 10.21 16.29 11.33
CA ALA A 73 8.97 17.02 11.06
C ALA A 73 8.56 16.89 9.58
N TRP A 74 9.52 16.97 8.66
CA TRP A 74 9.27 16.71 7.24
C TRP A 74 8.73 15.31 6.98
N LEU A 75 9.33 14.28 7.58
CA LEU A 75 8.89 12.89 7.42
C LEU A 75 7.47 12.65 7.95
N LEU A 76 7.12 13.26 9.08
CA LEU A 76 5.76 13.21 9.61
C LEU A 76 4.76 13.95 8.72
N LEU A 77 5.13 15.16 8.27
CA LEU A 77 4.28 15.97 7.40
C LEU A 77 4.02 15.28 6.08
N ILE A 78 5.06 14.74 5.43
CA ILE A 78 4.90 14.06 4.14
C ILE A 78 4.13 12.76 4.31
N ALA A 79 4.35 11.98 5.38
CA ALA A 79 3.58 10.78 5.65
C ALA A 79 2.09 11.11 5.83
N LEU A 80 1.77 12.12 6.63
CA LEU A 80 0.37 12.53 6.84
C LEU A 80 -0.27 13.03 5.55
N LEU A 81 0.42 13.90 4.81
CA LEU A 81 -0.09 14.47 3.57
C LEU A 81 -0.33 13.40 2.51
N THR A 82 0.61 12.48 2.35
CA THR A 82 0.49 11.35 1.40
C THR A 82 -0.75 10.53 1.73
N VAL A 83 -0.92 10.15 3.00
CA VAL A 83 -2.02 9.30 3.45
C VAL A 83 -3.36 10.00 3.33
N VAL A 84 -3.49 11.22 3.85
CA VAL A 84 -4.75 11.96 3.81
C VAL A 84 -5.20 12.15 2.37
N LEU A 85 -4.31 12.61 1.49
CA LEU A 85 -4.69 12.86 0.10
C LEU A 85 -4.94 11.55 -0.68
N ALA A 86 -4.13 10.51 -0.47
CA ALA A 86 -4.32 9.22 -1.10
C ALA A 86 -5.66 8.59 -0.72
N GLU A 87 -6.01 8.61 0.56
CA GLU A 87 -7.27 8.04 1.05
C GLU A 87 -8.47 8.92 0.68
N LEU A 88 -8.34 10.25 0.63
CA LEU A 88 -9.38 11.13 0.09
C LEU A 88 -9.65 10.82 -1.38
N PHE A 89 -8.60 10.63 -2.18
CA PHE A 89 -8.75 10.30 -3.59
C PHE A 89 -9.34 8.90 -3.79
N ARG A 90 -8.92 7.93 -2.97
CA ARG A 90 -9.52 6.58 -2.93
C ARG A 90 -11.00 6.65 -2.58
N TYR A 91 -11.36 7.40 -1.55
CA TYR A 91 -12.75 7.63 -1.14
C TYR A 91 -13.56 8.23 -2.30
N LEU A 92 -13.02 9.24 -2.99
CA LEU A 92 -13.66 9.87 -4.14
C LEU A 92 -13.92 8.87 -5.27
N VAL A 93 -12.89 8.12 -5.71
CA VAL A 93 -13.04 7.12 -6.78
C VAL A 93 -14.04 6.03 -6.41
N ILE A 94 -13.98 5.49 -5.19
CA ILE A 94 -14.93 4.47 -4.72
C ILE A 94 -16.35 5.02 -4.70
N SER A 95 -16.53 6.26 -4.21
CA SER A 95 -17.85 6.90 -4.14
C SER A 95 -18.49 7.16 -5.49
N LEU A 96 -17.69 7.41 -6.54
CA LEU A 96 -18.19 7.72 -7.88
C LEU A 96 -18.40 6.47 -8.75
N PHE A 97 -17.53 5.46 -8.64
CA PHE A 97 -17.45 4.38 -9.64
C PHE A 97 -17.91 3.00 -9.14
N ILE A 98 -18.02 2.77 -7.84
CA ILE A 98 -18.36 1.44 -7.30
C ILE A 98 -19.82 1.39 -6.84
N LYS A 99 -20.57 0.42 -7.37
CA LYS A 99 -21.91 0.05 -6.91
C LYS A 99 -21.73 -1.08 -5.88
N TYR A 100 -22.13 -0.82 -4.64
CA TYR A 100 -21.78 -1.59 -3.41
C TYR A 100 -22.42 -2.99 -3.30
N ASP A 101 -22.58 -3.71 -4.42
CA ASP A 101 -23.32 -4.96 -4.50
C ASP A 101 -22.53 -6.16 -3.92
N THR A 102 -21.20 -6.09 -3.94
CA THR A 102 -20.29 -7.10 -3.37
C THR A 102 -19.13 -6.45 -2.61
N ALA A 103 -19.49 -5.64 -1.60
CA ALA A 103 -18.56 -4.76 -0.90
C ALA A 103 -17.23 -5.44 -0.49
N SER A 104 -17.23 -6.64 0.11
CA SER A 104 -15.95 -7.23 0.54
C SER A 104 -15.06 -7.64 -0.64
N LEU A 105 -15.64 -8.26 -1.67
CA LEU A 105 -14.89 -8.70 -2.85
C LEU A 105 -14.45 -7.51 -3.72
N ASP A 106 -15.28 -6.46 -3.81
CA ASP A 106 -14.96 -5.22 -4.51
C ASP A 106 -13.83 -4.47 -3.84
N ALA A 107 -13.82 -4.42 -2.50
CA ALA A 107 -12.71 -3.84 -1.75
C ALA A 107 -11.42 -4.65 -1.89
N VAL A 108 -11.49 -5.99 -1.87
CA VAL A 108 -10.31 -6.84 -2.15
C VAL A 108 -9.78 -6.58 -3.55
N SER A 109 -10.67 -6.50 -4.55
CA SER A 109 -10.30 -6.27 -5.94
C SER A 109 -9.65 -4.89 -6.12
N PHE A 110 -10.26 -3.85 -5.57
CA PHE A 110 -9.70 -2.49 -5.64
C PHE A 110 -8.38 -2.38 -4.89
N GLY A 111 -8.32 -2.91 -3.66
CA GLY A 111 -7.14 -2.87 -2.81
C GLY A 111 -5.98 -3.68 -3.38
N LEU A 112 -6.25 -4.80 -4.05
CA LEU A 112 -5.23 -5.57 -4.77
C LEU A 112 -4.70 -4.79 -5.98
N GLY A 113 -5.57 -4.09 -6.72
CA GLY A 113 -5.16 -3.20 -7.81
C GLY A 113 -4.27 -2.05 -7.34
N TYR A 114 -4.69 -1.36 -6.27
CA TYR A 114 -3.96 -0.24 -5.68
C TYR A 114 -2.63 -0.71 -5.06
N GLY A 115 -2.70 -1.67 -4.13
CA GLY A 115 -1.55 -2.19 -3.39
C GLY A 115 -0.60 -2.97 -4.28
N GLY A 116 -1.09 -3.75 -5.24
CA GLY A 116 -0.25 -4.46 -6.20
C GLY A 116 0.58 -3.53 -7.09
N PHE A 117 0.01 -2.40 -7.51
CA PHE A 117 0.78 -1.40 -8.26
C PHE A 117 1.76 -0.64 -7.36
N GLN A 118 1.36 -0.36 -6.12
CA GLN A 118 2.26 0.25 -5.13
C GLN A 118 3.48 -0.62 -4.85
N THR A 119 3.31 -1.93 -4.62
CA THR A 119 4.44 -2.84 -4.39
C THR A 119 5.33 -2.99 -5.62
N ALA A 120 4.71 -3.08 -6.81
CA ALA A 120 5.44 -3.19 -8.07
C ALA A 120 6.31 -1.97 -8.31
N MET A 121 5.80 -0.75 -8.08
CA MET A 121 6.56 0.48 -8.32
C MET A 121 7.57 0.80 -7.21
N SER A 122 7.22 0.51 -5.95
CA SER A 122 8.08 0.81 -4.80
C SER A 122 9.33 -0.07 -4.76
N VAL A 123 9.16 -1.38 -4.92
CA VAL A 123 10.28 -2.35 -4.83
C VAL A 123 10.50 -3.09 -6.15
N GLY A 124 9.44 -3.54 -6.82
CA GLY A 124 9.54 -4.41 -8.00
C GLY A 124 10.38 -3.81 -9.14
N VAL A 125 10.06 -2.59 -9.57
CA VAL A 125 10.76 -1.88 -10.65
C VAL A 125 12.22 -1.62 -10.28
N ASN A 126 12.49 -1.19 -9.05
CA ASN A 126 13.85 -0.94 -8.57
C ASN A 126 14.71 -2.22 -8.58
N VAL A 127 14.15 -3.35 -8.13
CA VAL A 127 14.84 -4.65 -8.17
C VAL A 127 15.04 -5.14 -9.60
N LEU A 128 14.05 -4.96 -10.48
CA LEU A 128 14.16 -5.34 -11.89
C LEU A 128 15.25 -4.55 -12.62
N ILE A 129 15.31 -3.22 -12.43
CA ILE A 129 16.39 -2.37 -12.96
C ILE A 129 17.75 -2.82 -12.43
N SER A 130 17.84 -3.11 -11.14
CA SER A 130 19.06 -3.58 -10.47
C SER A 130 19.60 -4.89 -11.07
N ILE A 131 18.72 -5.83 -11.43
CA ILE A 131 19.08 -7.07 -12.12
C ILE A 131 19.59 -6.78 -13.54
N ILE A 132 18.90 -5.94 -14.31
CA ILE A 132 19.23 -5.66 -15.73
C ILE A 132 20.55 -4.91 -15.86
N LEU A 133 20.75 -3.86 -15.08
CA LEU A 133 21.92 -2.99 -15.17
C LEU A 133 23.14 -3.56 -14.45
N SER A 134 23.01 -4.70 -13.76
CA SER A 134 24.05 -5.28 -12.88
C SER A 134 24.60 -4.28 -11.85
N SER A 135 23.83 -3.23 -11.55
CA SER A 135 24.33 -1.99 -10.95
C SER A 135 24.20 -1.92 -9.42
N TYR A 136 24.06 -3.06 -8.74
CA TYR A 136 23.97 -3.05 -7.28
C TYR A 136 25.35 -3.23 -6.64
N ILE A 137 25.84 -2.14 -6.04
CA ILE A 137 26.95 -2.20 -5.09
C ILE A 137 26.46 -3.08 -3.93
N ALA A 138 27.03 -4.28 -3.80
CA ALA A 138 26.78 -5.18 -2.70
C ALA A 138 27.29 -4.55 -1.40
N LYS A 139 26.49 -3.66 -0.80
CA LYS A 139 26.67 -3.24 0.58
C LYS A 139 26.45 -4.46 1.47
N GLU A 140 27.26 -4.61 2.51
CA GLU A 140 27.03 -5.64 3.53
C GLU A 140 25.59 -5.57 4.04
N GLY A 141 24.94 -6.73 4.19
CA GLY A 141 23.54 -6.83 4.63
C GLY A 141 22.47 -6.63 3.54
N ALA A 142 22.82 -6.23 2.31
CA ALA A 142 21.86 -6.00 1.22
C ALA A 142 20.98 -7.25 0.92
N THR A 143 21.56 -8.45 1.01
CA THR A 143 20.84 -9.72 0.80
C THR A 143 19.69 -9.92 1.80
N ALA A 144 19.93 -9.64 3.09
CA ALA A 144 18.93 -9.81 4.14
C ALA A 144 17.87 -8.70 4.11
N ALA A 145 18.29 -7.47 3.81
CA ALA A 145 17.36 -6.34 3.67
C ALA A 145 16.36 -6.55 2.54
N LEU A 146 16.82 -7.02 1.36
CA LEU A 146 15.93 -7.32 0.23
C LEU A 146 14.92 -8.43 0.54
N MET A 147 15.30 -9.43 1.33
CA MET A 147 14.35 -10.46 1.78
C MET A 147 13.29 -9.87 2.70
N ALA A 148 13.69 -9.03 3.65
CA ALA A 148 12.76 -8.35 4.54
C ALA A 148 11.81 -7.40 3.77
N GLU A 149 12.32 -6.67 2.78
CA GLU A 149 11.51 -5.82 1.90
C GLU A 149 10.49 -6.63 1.09
N GLY A 150 10.89 -7.80 0.57
CA GLY A 150 9.98 -8.70 -0.14
C GLY A 150 8.80 -9.14 0.73
N ILE A 151 9.06 -9.59 1.96
CA ILE A 151 7.99 -9.94 2.91
C ILE A 151 7.16 -8.71 3.28
N GLY A 152 7.81 -7.54 3.42
CA GLY A 152 7.14 -6.26 3.67
C GLY A 152 6.13 -5.90 2.58
N GLN A 153 6.40 -6.22 1.31
CA GLN A 153 5.45 -5.99 0.23
C GLN A 153 4.20 -6.86 0.34
N LEU A 154 4.34 -8.12 0.77
CA LEU A 154 3.17 -8.98 1.03
C LEU A 154 2.31 -8.41 2.17
N CYS A 155 2.96 -7.93 3.24
CA CYS A 155 2.28 -7.26 4.34
C CYS A 155 1.54 -6.00 3.84
N LEU A 156 2.19 -5.21 2.99
CA LEU A 156 1.62 -4.00 2.41
C LEU A 156 0.35 -4.28 1.59
N ILE A 157 0.32 -5.34 0.79
CA ILE A 157 -0.88 -5.72 0.02
C ILE A 157 -2.05 -6.04 0.95
N VAL A 158 -1.80 -6.83 2.01
CA VAL A 158 -2.85 -7.18 2.98
C VAL A 158 -3.38 -5.93 3.68
N MET A 159 -2.50 -5.01 4.08
CA MET A 159 -2.90 -3.74 4.68
C MET A 159 -3.69 -2.87 3.70
N GLN A 160 -3.26 -2.75 2.45
CA GLN A 160 -3.95 -1.95 1.42
C GLN A 160 -5.37 -2.47 1.14
N ILE A 161 -5.56 -3.79 1.16
CA ILE A 161 -6.89 -4.40 1.10
C ILE A 161 -7.73 -4.02 2.33
N GLY A 162 -7.14 -4.09 3.52
CA GLY A 162 -7.82 -3.70 4.77
C GLY A 162 -8.22 -2.22 4.80
N TRP A 163 -7.33 -1.33 4.36
CA TRP A 163 -7.61 0.11 4.23
C TRP A 163 -8.72 0.37 3.21
N THR A 164 -8.70 -0.32 2.08
CA THR A 164 -9.76 -0.21 1.07
C THR A 164 -11.13 -0.65 1.60
N LEU A 165 -11.18 -1.71 2.42
CA LEU A 165 -12.42 -2.12 3.09
C LEU A 165 -12.96 -1.04 4.03
N LEU A 166 -12.10 -0.42 4.84
CA LEU A 166 -12.50 0.68 5.72
C LEU A 166 -13.06 1.87 4.93
N ILE A 167 -12.42 2.25 3.82
CA ILE A 167 -12.94 3.30 2.94
C ILE A 167 -14.28 2.90 2.32
N MET A 168 -14.42 1.65 1.88
CA MET A 168 -15.68 1.16 1.32
C MET A 168 -16.81 1.17 2.34
N GLN A 169 -16.53 0.83 3.61
CA GLN A 169 -17.47 0.97 4.72
C GLN A 169 -17.80 2.44 5.01
N ALA A 170 -16.81 3.33 4.96
CA ALA A 170 -17.03 4.76 5.16
C ALA A 170 -18.05 5.31 4.16
N VAL A 171 -17.93 4.92 2.88
CA VAL A 171 -18.86 5.36 1.85
C VAL A 171 -20.22 4.65 1.93
N SER A 172 -20.24 3.33 2.09
CA SER A 172 -21.49 2.54 2.08
C SER A 172 -22.38 2.84 3.28
N THR A 173 -21.79 3.00 4.47
CA THR A 173 -22.52 3.29 5.71
C THR A 173 -22.69 4.79 5.97
N LYS A 174 -22.06 5.64 5.15
CA LYS A 174 -21.95 7.11 5.35
C LYS A 174 -21.34 7.52 6.70
N LYS A 175 -20.62 6.61 7.38
CA LYS A 175 -19.94 6.89 8.64
C LYS A 175 -18.49 7.27 8.38
N ILE A 176 -18.21 8.57 8.46
CA ILE A 176 -16.85 9.11 8.23
C ILE A 176 -15.80 8.62 9.25
N GLN A 177 -16.23 8.03 10.37
CA GLN A 177 -15.32 7.46 11.37
C GLN A 177 -14.39 6.40 10.76
N TYR A 178 -14.89 5.56 9.85
CA TYR A 178 -14.06 4.56 9.18
C TYR A 178 -12.96 5.18 8.32
N PHE A 179 -13.23 6.33 7.70
CA PHE A 179 -12.23 7.10 6.96
C PHE A 179 -11.11 7.58 7.89
N PHE A 180 -11.45 8.18 9.04
CA PHE A 180 -10.44 8.65 10.00
C PHE A 180 -9.63 7.49 10.62
N VAL A 181 -10.26 6.35 10.87
CA VAL A 181 -9.55 5.13 11.32
C VAL A 181 -8.58 4.65 10.26
N CYS A 182 -8.98 4.62 8.98
CA CYS A 182 -8.12 4.24 7.86
C CYS A 182 -6.89 5.15 7.77
N VAL A 183 -7.11 6.48 7.71
CA VAL A 183 -6.05 7.48 7.67
C VAL A 183 -5.13 7.35 8.88
N GLY A 184 -5.68 7.16 10.08
CA GLY A 184 -4.89 7.01 11.31
C GLY A 184 -3.99 5.77 11.29
N LEU A 185 -4.50 4.62 10.85
CA LEU A 185 -3.73 3.38 10.77
C LEU A 185 -2.64 3.45 9.70
N GLU A 186 -2.96 3.93 8.50
CA GLU A 186 -2.00 4.04 7.41
C GLU A 186 -0.93 5.09 7.70
N PHE A 187 -1.31 6.21 8.32
CA PHE A 187 -0.36 7.21 8.81
C PHE A 187 0.55 6.62 9.88
N ALA A 188 0.01 5.89 10.86
CA ALA A 188 0.82 5.28 11.91
C ALA A 188 1.88 4.34 11.34
N VAL A 189 1.50 3.44 10.41
CA VAL A 189 2.45 2.53 9.76
C VAL A 189 3.49 3.29 8.94
N SER A 190 3.06 4.28 8.15
CA SER A 190 3.94 5.06 7.27
C SER A 190 4.92 5.95 8.05
N ALA A 191 4.44 6.64 9.08
CA ALA A 191 5.24 7.48 9.96
C ALA A 191 6.25 6.65 10.76
N LEU A 192 5.80 5.54 11.35
CA LEU A 192 6.66 4.67 12.17
C LEU A 192 7.76 4.03 11.32
N SER A 193 7.43 3.57 10.11
CA SER A 193 8.41 3.01 9.18
C SER A 193 9.40 4.08 8.71
N SER A 194 8.92 5.27 8.34
CA SER A 194 9.75 6.36 7.84
C SER A 194 10.70 6.91 8.90
N LEU A 195 10.20 7.17 10.11
CA LEU A 195 11.01 7.63 11.25
C LEU A 195 11.97 6.54 11.73
N GLY A 196 11.49 5.31 11.84
CA GLY A 196 12.29 4.15 12.21
C GLY A 196 13.51 4.01 11.32
N GLN A 197 13.33 4.08 10.00
CA GLN A 197 14.45 3.91 9.06
C GLN A 197 15.37 5.14 9.00
N ASN A 198 14.81 6.36 8.95
CA ASN A 198 15.56 7.57 8.61
C ASN A 198 16.11 8.34 9.82
N ILE A 199 15.49 8.22 11.00
CA ILE A 199 15.86 9.00 12.19
C ILE A 199 16.42 8.09 13.28
N TRP A 200 15.74 6.98 13.57
CA TRP A 200 16.15 6.06 14.64
C TRP A 200 17.07 4.94 14.17
N HIS A 201 17.27 4.83 12.86
CA HIS A 201 18.11 3.81 12.22
C HIS A 201 17.77 2.39 12.68
N TRP A 202 16.48 2.12 12.87
CA TRP A 202 15.99 0.78 13.20
C TRP A 202 16.36 -0.21 12.11
N ASN A 203 16.70 -1.41 12.55
CA ASN A 203 16.94 -2.52 11.64
C ASN A 203 15.65 -2.81 10.87
N ILE A 204 15.77 -3.09 9.58
CA ILE A 204 14.64 -3.41 8.70
C ILE A 204 13.78 -4.57 9.22
N TRP A 205 14.35 -5.50 9.98
CA TRP A 205 13.61 -6.57 10.64
C TRP A 205 12.62 -6.05 11.70
N VAL A 206 12.95 -4.97 12.40
CA VAL A 206 12.04 -4.33 13.38
C VAL A 206 10.87 -3.68 12.64
N ILE A 207 11.15 -2.97 11.54
CA ILE A 207 10.12 -2.36 10.69
C ILE A 207 9.22 -3.45 10.11
N LEU A 208 9.79 -4.55 9.63
CA LEU A 208 9.04 -5.70 9.13
C LEU A 208 8.13 -6.30 10.20
N LEU A 209 8.62 -6.46 11.44
CA LEU A 209 7.81 -6.99 12.53
C LEU A 209 6.59 -6.10 12.80
N ILE A 210 6.78 -4.78 12.81
CA ILE A 210 5.68 -3.81 12.94
C ILE A 210 4.69 -3.98 11.79
N MET A 211 5.16 -3.96 10.54
CA MET A 211 4.30 -4.13 9.36
C MET A 211 3.54 -5.46 9.39
N PHE A 212 4.20 -6.53 9.86
CA PHE A 212 3.60 -7.85 9.97
C PHE A 212 2.46 -7.88 11.00
N ILE A 213 2.63 -7.21 12.15
CA ILE A 213 1.55 -7.07 13.15
C ILE A 213 0.34 -6.35 12.53
N PHE A 214 0.56 -5.21 11.87
CA PHE A 214 -0.53 -4.48 11.22
C PHE A 214 -1.19 -5.28 10.08
N ALA A 215 -0.41 -6.06 9.33
CA ALA A 215 -0.93 -6.95 8.31
C ALA A 215 -1.79 -8.09 8.91
N LEU A 216 -1.40 -8.65 10.06
CA LEU A 216 -2.22 -9.63 10.76
C LEU A 216 -3.54 -9.02 11.25
N LEU A 217 -3.50 -7.82 11.83
CA LEU A 217 -4.71 -7.12 12.26
C LEU A 217 -5.63 -6.81 11.08
N ALA A 218 -5.08 -6.33 9.96
CA ALA A 218 -5.83 -6.12 8.72
C ALA A 218 -6.42 -7.43 8.20
N GLY A 219 -5.64 -8.53 8.19
CA GLY A 219 -6.10 -9.86 7.78
C GLY A 219 -7.23 -10.40 8.65
N MET A 220 -7.15 -10.23 9.97
CA MET A 220 -8.22 -10.58 10.90
C MET A 220 -9.50 -9.78 10.62
N TYR A 221 -9.36 -8.48 10.41
CA TYR A 221 -10.48 -7.60 10.06
C TYR A 221 -11.13 -8.00 8.72
N ILE A 222 -10.33 -8.23 7.66
CA ILE A 222 -10.81 -8.75 6.37
C ILE A 222 -11.62 -10.04 6.60
N SER A 223 -11.08 -11.00 7.35
CA SER A 223 -11.77 -12.26 7.62
C SER A 223 -13.11 -12.09 8.34
N GLN A 224 -13.17 -11.16 9.29
CA GLN A 224 -14.40 -10.85 10.03
C GLN A 224 -15.46 -10.25 9.11
N GLU A 225 -15.09 -9.31 8.24
CA GLU A 225 -15.99 -8.70 7.27
C GLU A 225 -16.62 -9.72 6.31
N PHE A 226 -15.80 -10.64 5.77
CA PHE A 226 -16.31 -11.72 4.93
C PHE A 226 -17.30 -12.63 5.67
N LYS A 227 -17.05 -12.93 6.96
CA LYS A 227 -17.99 -13.72 7.78
C LYS A 227 -19.30 -12.98 8.03
N ILE A 228 -19.26 -11.66 8.24
CA ILE A 228 -20.45 -10.84 8.44
C ILE A 228 -21.28 -10.82 7.15
N GLU A 229 -20.65 -10.56 6.00
CA GLU A 229 -21.35 -10.51 4.71
C GLU A 229 -22.04 -11.84 4.37
N GLN A 230 -21.39 -12.99 4.67
CA GLN A 230 -22.00 -14.31 4.49
C GLN A 230 -23.22 -14.54 5.38
N LYS A 231 -23.14 -14.14 6.67
CA LYS A 231 -24.27 -14.27 7.61
C LYS A 231 -25.47 -13.42 7.19
N THR A 232 -25.23 -12.21 6.71
CA THR A 232 -26.30 -11.32 6.24
C THR A 232 -26.98 -11.90 4.99
N LYS A 233 -26.20 -12.48 4.06
CA LYS A 233 -26.74 -13.17 2.88
C LYS A 233 -27.52 -14.45 3.21
N SER A 234 -27.17 -15.17 4.29
CA SER A 234 -27.90 -16.37 4.72
C SER A 234 -29.18 -16.06 5.52
N SER A 235 -29.24 -14.92 6.22
CA SER A 235 -30.40 -14.52 7.03
C SER A 235 -31.48 -13.78 6.23
N GLY A 236 -31.18 -13.35 5.00
CA GLY A 236 -32.11 -12.69 4.09
C GLY A 236 -32.78 -13.63 3.07
N LYS A 237 -32.62 -14.95 3.22
CA LYS A 237 -33.37 -16.00 2.54
C LYS A 237 -34.38 -16.61 3.50
#